data_AF-A0A2S8ZQ40-F1
#
_entry.id   AF-A0A2S8ZQ40-F1
#
_cell.length_a   1.000
_cell.length_b   1.000
_cell.length_c   1.000
_cell.angle_alpha   90.00
_cell.angle_beta   90.00
_cell.angle_gamma   90.00
#
_symmetry.space_group_name_H-M   'P 1'
#
loop_
_entity.id
_entity.type
_entity.pdbx_description
1 polymer ?
#
loop_
_entity_poly.entity_id
_entity_poly.type
_entity_poly.pdbx_seq_one_letter_code
_entity_poly.pdbx_strand_id
1 'polypeptide(L)'
;MKKIFSLLILCISLFTLAQQVKVPFTGHRSFDIMKGYSGTGTPHYYVDIKKSGDVHFGYVQVNQADGKETKEEINAGQYAPNKVMKVGFKEYEENFLVKFDKDKIYLTDERGNILHLEDCCSSSESVNKDTCKCESELYK
;
A
#
# COMPACT_ATOMS: atom_id res chain seq x y z
N MET A 1 18.85 -32.34 -36.47
CA MET A 1 17.73 -31.42 -36.16
C MET A 1 17.17 -31.51 -34.72
N LYS A 2 17.48 -32.55 -33.92
CA LYS A 2 16.94 -32.68 -32.53
C LYS A 2 17.55 -31.71 -31.48
N LYS A 3 18.79 -31.26 -31.65
CA LYS A 3 19.49 -30.42 -30.65
C LYS A 3 19.00 -28.96 -30.58
N ILE A 4 18.40 -28.46 -31.67
CA ILE A 4 17.93 -27.07 -31.79
C ILE A 4 16.61 -26.89 -31.02
N PHE A 5 15.73 -27.90 -31.06
CA PHE A 5 14.47 -27.90 -30.31
C PHE A 5 14.70 -27.84 -28.80
N SER A 6 15.72 -28.54 -28.28
CA SER A 6 16.05 -28.47 -26.85
C SER A 6 16.50 -27.09 -26.40
N LEU A 7 17.23 -26.36 -27.26
CA LEU A 7 17.72 -25.01 -26.95
C LEU A 7 16.57 -24.00 -26.92
N LEU A 8 15.63 -24.11 -27.87
CA LEU A 8 14.42 -23.28 -27.92
C LEU A 8 13.53 -23.51 -26.68
N ILE A 9 13.35 -24.75 -26.23
CA ILE A 9 12.56 -25.06 -25.04
C ILE A 9 13.22 -24.48 -23.78
N LEU A 10 14.55 -24.58 -23.65
CA LEU A 10 15.30 -24.03 -22.52
C LEU A 10 15.20 -22.50 -22.47
N CYS A 11 15.30 -21.82 -23.63
CA CYS A 11 15.14 -20.37 -23.71
C CYS A 11 13.72 -19.93 -23.32
N ILE A 12 12.68 -20.63 -23.76
CA ILE A 12 11.29 -20.28 -23.42
C ILE A 12 11.03 -20.47 -21.91
N SER A 13 11.61 -21.49 -21.28
CA SER A 13 11.49 -21.70 -19.82
C SER A 13 12.19 -20.61 -18.98
N LEU A 14 13.25 -19.98 -19.50
CA LEU A 14 13.90 -18.85 -18.83
C LEU A 14 13.08 -17.55 -18.97
N PHE A 15 12.40 -17.35 -20.10
CA PHE A 15 11.53 -16.19 -20.31
C PHE A 15 10.24 -16.24 -19.47
N THR A 16 9.72 -17.43 -19.13
CA THR A 16 8.57 -17.54 -18.21
C THR A 16 8.86 -17.08 -16.78
N LEU A 17 10.12 -17.13 -16.33
CA LEU A 17 10.55 -16.58 -15.03
C LEU A 17 10.67 -15.05 -15.04
N ALA A 18 10.69 -14.43 -16.21
CA ALA A 18 10.69 -12.97 -16.40
C ALA A 18 9.29 -12.43 -16.71
N GLN A 19 8.22 -13.14 -16.31
CA GLN A 19 6.88 -12.53 -16.28
C GLN A 19 6.93 -11.32 -15.34
N GLN A 20 7.14 -10.15 -15.94
CA GLN A 20 7.17 -8.86 -15.28
C GLN A 20 5.86 -8.73 -14.49
N VAL A 21 5.96 -8.76 -13.15
CA VAL A 21 4.80 -8.57 -12.28
C VAL A 21 4.17 -7.24 -12.71
N LYS A 22 2.96 -7.30 -13.25
CA LYS A 22 2.21 -6.10 -13.66
C LYS A 22 1.76 -5.38 -12.40
N VAL A 23 2.66 -4.58 -11.84
CA VAL A 23 2.41 -3.70 -10.71
C VAL A 23 1.73 -2.41 -11.20
N PRO A 24 0.88 -1.79 -10.38
CA PRO A 24 0.14 -0.59 -10.75
C PRO A 24 1.06 0.63 -10.87
N PHE A 25 2.19 0.61 -10.15
CA PHE A 25 3.31 1.53 -10.25
C PHE A 25 4.55 0.89 -9.62
N THR A 26 5.70 1.54 -9.80
CA THR A 26 6.96 1.19 -9.12
C THR A 26 7.48 2.43 -8.41
N GLY A 27 7.99 2.25 -7.19
CA GLY A 27 8.52 3.32 -6.35
C GLY A 27 7.56 3.77 -5.26
N HIS A 28 8.02 4.77 -4.52
CA HIS A 28 7.37 5.33 -3.35
C HIS A 28 6.18 6.22 -3.74
N ARG A 29 5.07 6.06 -3.02
CA ARG A 29 3.93 6.97 -3.02
C ARG A 29 3.38 7.14 -1.61
N SER A 30 3.09 8.38 -1.25
CA SER A 30 2.51 8.74 0.04
C SER A 30 0.98 8.72 -0.01
N PHE A 31 0.35 8.58 1.17
CA PHE A 31 -1.10 8.65 1.33
C PHE A 31 -1.51 9.07 2.75
N ASP A 32 -2.70 9.66 2.85
CA ASP A 32 -3.31 10.11 4.11
C ASP A 32 -4.72 9.52 4.24
N ILE A 33 -4.82 8.31 4.81
CA ILE A 33 -6.10 7.57 4.87
C ILE A 33 -6.87 7.78 6.18
N MET A 34 -6.18 8.22 7.24
CA MET A 34 -6.75 8.58 8.55
C MET A 34 -6.69 10.11 8.71
N LYS A 35 -7.71 10.81 8.20
CA LYS A 35 -7.74 12.28 8.12
C LYS A 35 -8.20 12.95 9.42
N GLY A 36 -8.78 12.20 10.35
CA GLY A 36 -9.35 12.71 11.60
C GLY A 36 -8.34 12.99 12.73
N TYR A 37 -7.10 12.52 12.62
CA TYR A 37 -6.07 12.74 13.64
C TYR A 37 -5.38 14.11 13.47
N SER A 38 -5.95 15.15 14.09
CA SER A 38 -5.28 16.43 14.26
C SER A 38 -4.43 16.44 15.54
N GLY A 39 -3.10 16.42 15.39
CA GLY A 39 -2.16 16.50 16.50
C GLY A 39 -0.73 16.82 16.03
N THR A 40 0.15 17.20 16.96
CA THR A 40 1.57 17.42 16.67
C THR A 40 2.26 16.07 16.45
N GLY A 41 2.53 15.73 15.19
CA GLY A 41 3.17 14.47 14.80
C GLY A 41 2.20 13.42 14.26
N THR A 42 1.31 13.74 13.32
CA THR A 42 0.57 12.68 12.59
C THR A 42 1.55 11.90 11.70
N PRO A 43 1.56 10.55 11.71
CA PRO A 43 2.42 9.78 10.82
C PRO A 43 2.04 10.01 9.36
N HIS A 44 3.04 10.17 8.49
CA HIS A 44 2.86 10.21 7.05
C HIS A 44 3.15 8.83 6.47
N TYR A 45 2.14 8.18 5.92
CA TYR A 45 2.26 6.82 5.42
C TYR A 45 2.68 6.79 3.96
N TYR A 46 3.29 5.68 3.56
CA TYR A 46 3.64 5.41 2.17
C TYR A 46 3.54 3.94 1.81
N VAL A 47 3.44 3.71 0.51
CA VAL A 47 3.62 2.41 -0.13
C VAL A 47 4.75 2.50 -1.14
N ASP A 48 5.67 1.56 -1.11
CA ASP A 48 6.75 1.44 -2.08
C ASP A 48 6.70 0.06 -2.76
N ILE A 49 6.53 0.07 -4.08
CA ILE A 49 6.48 -1.15 -4.89
C ILE A 49 7.81 -1.31 -5.61
N LYS A 50 8.54 -2.37 -5.26
CA LYS A 50 9.80 -2.72 -5.91
C LYS A 50 9.53 -3.28 -7.31
N LYS A 51 10.53 -3.22 -8.20
CA LYS A 51 10.45 -3.81 -9.56
C LYS A 51 10.16 -5.31 -9.55
N SER A 52 10.48 -6.00 -8.45
CA SER A 52 10.19 -7.42 -8.20
C SER A 52 8.71 -7.70 -7.93
N GLY A 53 7.89 -6.68 -7.65
CA GLY A 53 6.53 -6.85 -7.15
C GLY A 53 6.41 -6.86 -5.62
N ASP A 54 7.53 -6.79 -4.89
CA ASP A 54 7.47 -6.66 -3.43
C ASP A 54 6.88 -5.32 -3.02
N VAL A 55 5.93 -5.36 -2.09
CA VAL A 55 5.22 -4.19 -1.59
C VAL A 55 5.64 -3.93 -0.16
N HIS A 56 6.16 -2.72 0.06
CA HIS A 56 6.51 -2.25 1.39
C HIS A 56 5.56 -1.13 1.79
N PHE A 57 5.16 -1.14 3.05
CA PHE A 57 4.41 -0.04 3.65
C PHE A 57 5.25 0.56 4.75
N GLY A 58 5.24 1.88 4.88
CA GLY A 58 5.95 2.54 5.95
C GLY A 58 5.26 3.81 6.39
N TYR A 59 5.80 4.40 7.45
CA TYR A 59 5.44 5.75 7.85
C TYR A 59 6.67 6.52 8.31
N VAL A 60 6.55 7.85 8.30
CA VAL A 60 7.49 8.77 8.97
C VAL A 60 6.69 9.73 9.83
N GLN A 61 7.06 9.86 11.10
CA GLN A 61 6.53 10.83 12.03
C GLN A 61 7.68 11.71 12.52
N VAL A 62 7.51 13.02 12.53
CA VAL A 62 8.46 13.95 13.15
C VAL A 62 7.78 14.61 14.33
N ASN A 63 8.34 14.43 15.53
CA ASN A 63 7.88 15.12 16.72
C ASN A 63 8.21 16.61 16.60
N GLN A 64 7.18 17.46 16.62
CA GLN A 64 7.37 18.91 16.45
C GLN A 64 8.05 19.60 17.64
N ALA A 65 8.05 18.96 18.82
CA ALA A 65 8.64 19.56 20.03
C ALA A 65 10.16 19.43 20.07
N ASP A 66 10.71 18.31 19.59
CA ASP A 66 12.15 17.98 19.70
C ASP A 66 12.79 17.61 18.35
N GLY A 67 12.02 17.53 17.27
CA GLY A 67 12.50 17.16 15.93
C GLY A 67 12.81 15.67 15.77
N LYS A 68 12.49 14.82 16.76
CA LYS A 68 12.78 13.39 16.69
C LYS A 68 11.95 12.72 15.59
N GLU A 69 12.62 12.02 14.67
CA GLU A 69 11.99 11.19 13.64
C GLU A 69 11.74 9.77 14.15
N THR A 70 10.52 9.27 13.98
CA THR A 70 10.13 7.87 14.15
C THR A 70 9.69 7.34 12.78
N LYS A 71 10.20 6.17 12.40
CA LYS A 71 9.81 5.50 11.16
C LYS A 71 9.78 4.00 11.32
N GLU A 72 8.89 3.37 10.59
CA GLU A 72 8.81 1.92 10.45
C GLU A 72 8.53 1.59 8.99
N GLU A 73 9.12 0.50 8.51
CA GLU A 73 8.80 -0.07 7.21
C GLU A 73 8.54 -1.57 7.40
N ILE A 74 7.50 -2.05 6.76
CA ILE A 74 7.10 -3.45 6.76
C ILE A 74 7.00 -3.97 5.33
N ASN A 75 7.38 -5.23 5.14
CA ASN A 75 7.15 -5.94 3.88
C ASN A 75 5.78 -6.63 3.94
N ALA A 76 4.84 -6.19 3.09
CA ALA A 76 3.48 -6.76 2.98
C ALA A 76 3.38 -7.91 1.95
N GLY A 77 4.52 -8.32 1.40
CA GLY A 77 4.67 -9.41 0.45
C GLY A 77 4.50 -8.96 -1.00
N GLN A 78 4.15 -9.91 -1.85
CA GLN A 78 4.01 -9.69 -3.30
C GLN A 78 2.68 -9.04 -3.68
N TYR A 79 2.73 -8.09 -4.61
CA TYR A 79 1.56 -7.46 -5.21
C TYR A 79 0.72 -8.49 -5.96
N ALA A 80 -0.60 -8.41 -5.77
CA ALA A 80 -1.57 -9.10 -6.62
C ALA A 80 -2.83 -8.23 -6.76
N PRO A 81 -3.46 -8.19 -7.95
CA PRO A 81 -4.71 -7.46 -8.14
C PRO A 81 -5.79 -7.90 -7.15
N ASN A 82 -6.54 -6.96 -6.60
CA ASN A 82 -7.63 -7.18 -5.64
C ASN A 82 -7.25 -7.89 -4.32
N LYS A 83 -5.96 -8.15 -4.08
CA LYS A 83 -5.49 -8.74 -2.82
C LYS A 83 -5.59 -7.72 -1.69
N VAL A 84 -6.21 -8.12 -0.58
CA VAL A 84 -6.11 -7.39 0.69
C VAL A 84 -4.74 -7.65 1.28
N MET A 85 -4.00 -6.58 1.55
CA MET A 85 -2.70 -6.64 2.22
C MET A 85 -2.87 -6.30 3.69
N LYS A 86 -2.27 -7.13 4.55
CA LYS A 86 -2.24 -6.90 6.00
C LYS A 86 -0.98 -6.12 6.33
N VAL A 87 -1.14 -4.96 6.95
CA VAL A 87 -0.09 -4.02 7.30
C VAL A 87 -0.15 -3.80 8.79
N GLY A 88 0.81 -4.34 9.55
CA GLY A 88 0.87 -4.20 11.00
C GLY A 88 2.10 -3.39 11.40
N PHE A 89 1.91 -2.14 11.80
CA PHE A 89 2.95 -1.28 12.37
C PHE A 89 3.05 -1.55 13.87
N LYS A 90 4.23 -1.95 14.34
CA LYS A 90 4.43 -2.37 15.73
C LYS A 90 4.54 -1.17 16.66
N GLU A 91 5.16 -0.09 16.23
CA GLU A 91 5.46 1.05 17.12
C GLU A 91 4.18 1.78 17.56
N TYR A 92 3.19 1.90 16.67
CA TYR A 92 1.87 2.49 16.99
C TYR A 92 0.78 1.46 17.28
N GLU A 93 1.12 0.16 17.27
CA GLU A 93 0.16 -0.93 17.38
C GLU A 93 -1.00 -0.86 16.35
N GLU A 94 -0.74 -0.26 15.18
CA GLU A 94 -1.73 -0.06 14.13
C GLU A 94 -1.77 -1.23 13.15
N ASN A 95 -2.98 -1.67 12.82
CA ASN A 95 -3.19 -2.73 11.85
C ASN A 95 -4.14 -2.25 10.76
N PHE A 96 -3.64 -2.20 9.53
CA PHE A 96 -4.42 -1.88 8.34
C PHE A 96 -4.62 -3.11 7.47
N LEU A 97 -5.82 -3.21 6.92
CA LEU A 97 -6.15 -4.08 5.82
C LEU A 97 -6.39 -3.17 4.62
N VAL A 98 -5.51 -3.25 3.62
CA VAL A 98 -5.53 -2.29 2.50
C VAL A 98 -5.63 -2.97 1.16
N LYS A 99 -6.31 -2.29 0.24
CA LYS A 99 -6.21 -2.51 -1.20
C LYS A 99 -5.74 -1.22 -1.84
N PHE A 100 -5.06 -1.32 -2.97
CA PHE A 100 -4.70 -0.13 -3.74
C PHE A 100 -4.68 -0.45 -5.23
N ASP A 101 -4.85 0.60 -6.02
CA ASP A 101 -4.71 0.58 -7.47
C ASP A 101 -3.56 1.51 -7.88
N LYS A 102 -3.64 2.10 -9.07
CA LYS A 102 -2.61 3.00 -9.60
C LYS A 102 -2.55 4.32 -8.85
N ASP A 103 -3.69 4.84 -8.43
CA ASP A 103 -3.85 6.23 -8.01
C ASP A 103 -4.54 6.34 -6.66
N LYS A 104 -5.16 5.24 -6.15
CA LYS A 104 -5.85 5.24 -4.86
C LYS A 104 -5.47 4.05 -3.98
N ILE A 105 -5.63 4.25 -2.67
CA ILE A 105 -5.54 3.24 -1.63
C ILE A 105 -6.79 3.29 -0.75
N TYR A 106 -7.23 2.14 -0.26
CA TYR A 106 -8.47 1.95 0.47
C TYR A 106 -8.22 1.12 1.73
N LEU A 107 -8.79 1.53 2.86
CA LEU A 107 -8.91 0.65 4.03
C LEU A 107 -10.10 -0.27 3.81
N THR A 108 -9.92 -1.55 4.13
CA THR A 108 -10.91 -2.59 3.88
C THR A 108 -11.15 -3.49 5.08
N ASP A 109 -12.23 -4.26 5.07
CA ASP A 109 -12.36 -5.44 5.93
C ASP A 109 -11.54 -6.62 5.38
N GLU A 110 -11.57 -7.78 6.06
CA GLU A 110 -10.89 -9.00 5.60
C GLU A 110 -11.44 -9.56 4.28
N ARG A 111 -12.70 -9.24 3.95
CA ARG A 111 -13.35 -9.63 2.69
C ARG A 111 -12.99 -8.66 1.57
N GLY A 112 -12.35 -7.55 1.90
CA GLY A 112 -11.91 -6.52 0.98
C GLY A 112 -13.00 -5.52 0.59
N ASN A 113 -14.05 -5.38 1.41
CA ASN A 113 -15.02 -4.29 1.29
C ASN A 113 -14.41 -3.01 1.88
N ILE A 114 -14.59 -1.87 1.20
CA ILE A 114 -14.07 -0.59 1.68
C ILE A 114 -14.77 -0.21 2.97
N LEU A 115 -14.00 0.21 3.98
CA LEU A 115 -14.54 0.64 5.26
C LEU A 115 -15.13 2.04 5.16
N HIS A 116 -16.10 2.30 6.06
CA HIS A 116 -16.74 3.59 6.21
C HIS A 116 -16.59 4.05 7.67
N LEU A 117 -15.47 4.72 7.97
CA LEU A 117 -15.12 5.18 9.32
C LEU A 117 -15.08 6.70 9.36
N GLU A 118 -15.59 7.29 10.44
CA GLU A 118 -15.60 8.75 10.63
C GLU A 118 -14.18 9.33 10.59
N ASP A 119 -13.18 8.59 11.08
CA ASP A 119 -11.76 9.00 11.10
C ASP A 119 -11.12 9.12 9.71
N CYS A 120 -11.73 8.52 8.68
CA CYS A 120 -11.26 8.64 7.30
C CYS A 120 -11.78 9.90 6.60
N CYS A 121 -12.71 10.62 7.23
CA CYS A 121 -13.48 11.66 6.58
C CYS A 121 -13.17 13.03 7.14
N SER A 122 -13.26 14.03 6.27
CA SER A 122 -13.27 15.41 6.71
C SER A 122 -14.51 15.69 7.56
N SER A 123 -14.44 16.74 8.40
CA SER A 123 -15.56 17.17 9.24
C SER A 123 -16.83 17.50 8.45
N SER A 124 -16.71 17.80 7.15
CA SER A 124 -17.84 18.01 6.23
C SER A 124 -18.43 16.72 5.66
N GLU A 125 -17.63 15.67 5.49
CA GLU A 125 -18.04 14.38 4.92
C GLU A 125 -18.65 13.44 5.99
N SER A 126 -18.31 13.65 7.26
CA SER A 126 -18.84 12.86 8.38
C SER A 126 -20.34 13.06 8.62
N VAL A 127 -20.98 14.06 8.00
CA VAL A 127 -22.43 14.31 8.08
C VAL A 127 -23.25 13.20 7.42
N ASN A 128 -22.68 12.47 6.45
CA ASN A 128 -23.34 11.35 5.79
C ASN A 128 -22.43 10.12 5.73
N LYS A 129 -22.70 9.13 6.61
CA LYS A 129 -21.88 7.92 6.78
C LYS A 129 -21.75 7.08 5.51
N ASP A 130 -22.76 7.10 4.64
CA ASP A 130 -22.75 6.35 3.38
C ASP A 130 -21.78 6.96 2.34
N THR A 131 -21.47 8.26 2.47
CA THR A 131 -20.49 8.95 1.59
C THR A 131 -19.06 8.85 2.11
N CYS A 132 -18.90 8.46 3.37
CA CYS A 132 -17.62 8.48 4.07
C CYS A 132 -16.83 7.19 3.81
N LYS A 133 -16.17 7.09 2.65
CA LYS A 133 -15.32 5.95 2.28
C LYS A 133 -13.88 6.18 2.74
N CYS A 134 -13.27 5.17 3.34
CA CYS A 134 -11.86 5.20 3.69
C CYS A 134 -10.97 5.01 2.45
N GLU A 135 -10.84 6.07 1.65
CA GLU A 135 -9.98 6.15 0.47
C GLU A 135 -9.03 7.35 0.54
N SER A 136 -7.82 7.17 0.00
CA SER A 136 -6.83 8.24 -0.20
C SER A 136 -6.25 8.14 -1.60
N GLU A 137 -5.85 9.29 -2.15
CA GLU A 137 -4.98 9.34 -3.32
C GLU A 137 -3.56 8.88 -2.97
N LEU A 138 -2.88 8.32 -3.96
CA LEU A 138 -1.48 7.96 -3.92
C LEU A 138 -0.65 8.96 -4.71
N TYR A 139 0.06 9.84 -4.00
CA TYR A 139 0.85 10.93 -4.58
C TYR A 139 2.36 10.72 -4.38
N LYS A 140 3.15 11.50 -5.10
CA LYS A 140 4.62 11.44 -5.05
C LYS A 140 5.19 12.50 -4.13
#